data_AF-B1X1K6-F1
#
_entry.id   AF-B1X1K6-F1
#
_cell.length_a   1.000
_cell.length_b   1.000
_cell.length_c   1.000
_cell.angle_alpha   90.00
_cell.angle_beta   90.00
_cell.angle_gamma   90.00
#
_symmetry.space_group_name_H-M   'P 1'
#
loop_
_entity.id
_entity.type
_entity.pdbx_description
1 polymer ?
#
loop_
_entity_poly.entity_id
_entity_poly.type
_entity_poly.pdbx_seq_one_letter_code
_entity_poly.pdbx_strand_id
1 'polypeptide(L)' 'MLAIAISYYWVIALIVFCMWFKVFWADETTAKNDLSSWLVLIVGASFWVVVLPFANLELVLKAYSINN' A
#
# COMPACT_ATOMS: atom_id res chain seq x y z
N MET A 1 -5.20 13.30 23.56
CA MET A 1 -5.22 11.87 23.17
C MET A 1 -5.64 11.69 21.71
N LEU A 2 -6.81 12.19 21.29
CA LEU A 2 -7.29 12.08 19.90
C LEU A 2 -6.33 12.68 18.86
N ALA A 3 -5.84 13.92 19.07
CA ALA A 3 -4.91 14.58 18.16
C ALA A 3 -3.59 13.80 17.96
N ILE A 4 -3.11 13.17 19.03
CA ILE A 4 -1.90 12.34 19.00
C ILE A 4 -2.15 11.08 18.15
N ALA A 5 -3.27 10.39 18.38
CA ALA A 5 -3.64 9.23 17.57
C ALA A 5 -3.79 9.58 16.08
N ILE A 6 -4.42 10.72 15.77
CA ILE A 6 -4.54 11.23 14.40
C ILE A 6 -3.15 11.48 13.79
N SER A 7 -2.23 12.12 14.53
CA SER A 7 -0.87 12.35 14.03
C SER A 7 -0.12 11.05 13.71
N TYR A 8 -0.19 10.05 14.57
CA TYR A 8 0.43 8.74 14.31
C TYR A 8 -0.18 8.06 13.09
N TYR A 9 -1.51 8.12 12.94
CA TYR A 9 -2.18 7.57 11.79
C TYR A 9 -1.66 8.17 10.48
N TRP A 10 -1.55 9.50 10.40
CA TRP A 10 -1.04 10.19 9.22
C TRP A 10 0.43 9.93 8.96
N VAL A 11 1.26 9.86 10.01
CA VAL A 11 2.68 9.53 9.87
C VAL A 11 2.85 8.13 9.28
N ILE A 12 2.10 7.14 9.78
CA ILE A 12 2.16 5.77 9.25
C ILE A 12 1.63 5.72 7.81
N ALA A 13 0.51 6.38 7.53
CA ALA A 13 -0.03 6.47 6.17
C ALA A 13 0.98 7.07 5.17
N LEU A 14 1.70 8.12 5.58
CA LEU A 14 2.74 8.75 4.76
C LEU A 14 3.93 7.81 4.54
N ILE A 15 4.37 7.09 5.58
CA ILE A 15 5.43 6.09 5.46
C ILE A 15 5.03 5.00 4.46
N VAL A 16 3.82 4.43 4.59
CA VAL A 16 3.30 3.39 3.68
C VAL A 16 3.23 3.92 2.25
N PHE A 17 2.68 5.12 2.07
CA PHE A 17 2.63 5.79 0.77
C PHE A 17 4.03 5.93 0.16
N CYS A 18 5.01 6.43 0.91
CA CYS A 18 6.38 6.58 0.40
C CYS A 18 7.03 5.25 0.02
N MET A 19 6.81 4.18 0.80
CA MET A 19 7.35 2.86 0.47
C MET A 19 6.73 2.33 -0.83
N TRP A 20 5.41 2.36 -0.95
CA TRP A 20 4.71 1.88 -2.13
C TRP A 20 4.95 2.76 -3.35
N PHE A 21 5.04 4.08 -3.17
CA PHE A 21 5.39 5.01 -4.23
C PHE A 21 6.77 4.69 -4.82
N LYS A 22 7.77 4.39 -3.98
CA LYS A 22 9.09 3.98 -4.47
C LYS A 22 9.01 2.71 -5.31
N VAL A 23 8.25 1.71 -4.87
CA VAL A 23 8.04 0.45 -5.61
C VAL A 23 7.31 0.71 -6.92
N PHE A 24 6.21 1.46 -6.90
CA PHE A 24 5.43 1.84 -8.07
C PHE A 24 6.26 2.67 -9.08
N TRP A 25 7.14 3.54 -8.59
CA TRP A 25 7.98 4.36 -9.43
C TRP A 25 9.11 3.56 -10.10
N ALA A 26 9.65 2.58 -9.39
CA ALA A 26 10.67 1.66 -9.89
C ALA A 26 10.10 0.59 -10.83
N ASP A 27 8.81 0.33 -10.77
CA ASP A 27 8.14 -0.59 -11.69
C ASP A 27 8.08 0.03 -13.10
N GLU A 28 8.71 -0.64 -14.07
CA GLU A 28 8.70 -0.28 -15.48
C GLU A 28 7.53 -0.94 -16.25
N THR A 29 6.83 -1.89 -15.63
CA THR A 29 5.75 -2.65 -16.27
C THR A 29 4.39 -1.97 -16.16
N THR A 30 4.20 -1.10 -15.15
CA THR A 30 2.95 -0.35 -14.97
C THR A 30 3.04 1.03 -15.62
N ALA A 31 2.07 1.37 -16.48
CA ALA A 31 2.02 2.67 -17.13
C ALA A 31 1.74 3.79 -16.11
N LYS A 32 2.72 4.69 -15.94
CA LYS A 32 2.65 5.82 -15.00
C LYS A 32 1.60 6.88 -15.37
N ASN A 33 1.02 6.81 -16.57
CA ASN A 33 -0.07 7.68 -17.00
C ASN A 33 -1.45 7.17 -16.61
N ASP A 34 -1.57 5.95 -16.08
CA ASP A 34 -2.87 5.41 -15.69
C ASP A 34 -3.31 6.01 -14.36
N LEU A 35 -4.35 6.85 -14.43
CA LEU A 35 -4.95 7.52 -13.27
C LEU A 35 -5.41 6.52 -12.19
N SER A 36 -5.85 5.33 -12.61
CA SER A 36 -6.29 4.26 -11.71
C SER A 36 -5.17 3.81 -10.77
N SER A 37 -3.94 3.67 -11.27
CA SER A 37 -2.79 3.21 -10.48
C SER A 37 -2.42 4.22 -9.39
N TRP A 38 -2.51 5.52 -9.68
CA TRP A 38 -2.31 6.58 -8.69
C TRP A 38 -3.41 6.61 -7.64
N LEU A 39 -4.67 6.40 -8.05
CA LEU A 39 -5.79 6.33 -7.11
C LEU A 39 -5.63 5.15 -6.15
N VAL A 40 -5.26 3.97 -6.65
CA VAL A 40 -4.99 2.79 -5.82
C VAL A 40 -3.87 3.05 -4.82
N LEU A 41 -2.80 3.75 -5.24
CA LEU A 41 -1.69 4.09 -4.34
C LEU A 41 -2.14 5.02 -3.19
N ILE A 42 -2.90 6.07 -3.51
CA ILE A 42 -3.36 7.04 -2.51
C ILE A 42 -4.40 6.41 -1.58
N VAL A 43 -5.41 5.74 -2.13
CA VAL A 43 -6.48 5.09 -1.35
C VAL A 43 -5.88 3.95 -0.51
N GLY A 44 -5.03 3.12 -1.10
CA GLY A 44 -4.40 2.00 -0.41
C GLY A 44 -3.56 2.43 0.79
N ALA A 45 -2.75 3.47 0.64
CA ALA A 45 -1.96 4.01 1.74
C ALA A 45 -2.84 4.74 2.79
N SER A 46 -3.92 5.39 2.38
CA SER A 46 -4.85 6.07 3.30
C SER A 46 -5.62 5.08 4.18
N PHE A 47 -5.91 3.88 3.67
CA PHE A 47 -6.59 2.79 4.39
C PHE A 47 -5.62 1.68 4.84
N TRP A 48 -4.35 2.03 5.11
CA TRP A 48 -3.27 1.08 5.42
C TRP A 48 -3.63 0.03 6.48
N VAL A 49 -4.43 0.40 7.50
CA VAL A 49 -4.83 -0.51 8.60
C VAL A 49 -5.59 -1.73 8.08
N VAL A 50 -6.38 -1.56 7.03
CA VAL A 50 -7.16 -2.63 6.40
C VAL A 50 -6.37 -3.25 5.26
N VAL A 51 -5.77 -2.43 4.40
CA VAL A 51 -5.14 -2.90 3.16
C VAL A 51 -3.89 -3.73 3.43
N LEU A 52 -3.05 -3.39 4.43
CA LEU A 52 -1.82 -4.14 4.71
C LEU A 52 -2.07 -5.59 5.13
N PRO A 53 -2.99 -5.91 6.07
CA PRO A 53 -3.33 -7.30 6.40
C PRO A 53 -3.80 -8.10 5.19
N PHE A 54 -4.69 -7.54 4.37
CA PHE A 54 -5.21 -8.24 3.19
C PHE A 54 -4.14 -8.45 2.13
N ALA A 55 -3.31 -7.43 1.86
CA ALA A 55 -2.19 -7.55 0.93
C ALA A 55 -1.21 -8.65 1.39
N ASN A 56 -0.90 -8.71 2.69
CA ASN A 56 -0.04 -9.76 3.23
C ASN A 56 -0.68 -11.15 3.11
N LEU A 57 -1.98 -11.29 3.39
CA LEU A 57 -2.69 -12.56 3.22
C LEU A 57 -2.67 -13.02 1.76
N GLU A 58 -2.91 -12.13 0.82
CA GLU A 58 -2.86 -12.44 -0.62
C GLU A 58 -1.46 -12.90 -1.05
N LEU A 59 -0.41 -12.23 -0.56
CA LEU A 59 0.98 -12.63 -0.80
C LEU A 59 1.27 -14.04 -0.23
N VAL A 60 0.80 -14.33 0.99
CA VAL A 60 0.96 -15.66 1.63
C VAL A 60 0.21 -16.73 0.85
N LEU A 61 -1.03 -16.48 0.44
CA LEU A 61 -1.82 -17.42 -0.35
C LEU A 61 -1.19 -17.70 -1.71
N LYS A 62 -0.68 -16.66 -2.39
CA LYS A 62 0.04 -16.81 -3.64
C LYS A 62 1.32 -17.63 -3.46
N ALA A 63 2.08 -17.39 -2.40
CA ALA A 63 3.28 -18.17 -2.10
C ALA A 63 2.96 -19.65 -1.79
N TYR A 64 1.87 -19.92 -1.06
CA TYR A 64 1.41 -21.28 -0.79
C TYR A 64 1.02 -22.01 -2.09
N SER A 65 0.27 -21.35 -2.98
CA SER A 65 -0.17 -21.93 -4.25
C SER A 65 0.97 -22.26 -5.22
N ILE A 66 2.11 -21.58 -5.15
CA ILE A 66 3.27 -21.85 -6.02
C ILE A 66 4.07 -23.06 -5.51
N ASN A 67 4.06 -23.31 -4.20
CA ASN A 67 4.87 -24.33 -3.54
C ASN A 67 4.16 -25.70 -3.42
N ASN A 68 2.93 -25.82 -3.90
CA ASN A 68 2.11 -27.03 -3.83
C ASN A 68 1.65 -27.46 -5.22
#